data_AF-A0A2B7YAQ5-F1
#
_entry.id   AF-A0A2B7YAQ5-F1
#
_cell.length_a   1.000
_cell.length_b   1.000
_cell.length_c   1.000
_cell.angle_alpha   90.00
_cell.angle_beta   90.00
_cell.angle_gamma   90.00
#
_symmetry.space_group_name_H-M   'P 1'
#
loop_
_entity.id
_entity.type
_entity.pdbx_description
1 polymer ?
#
loop_
_entity_poly.entity_id
_entity_poly.type
_entity_poly.pdbx_seq_one_letter_code
_entity_poly.pdbx_strand_id
1 'polypeptide(L)' 'MCDYKEVEHLCGHKSHLVYAWCVVYQQSHKRCPPNVIIWEQSGKTCST' A
#
# COMPACT_ATOMS: atom_id res chain seq x y z
N MET A 1 -9.01 -6.14 7.81
CA MET A 1 -7.99 -5.77 6.81
C MET A 1 -8.14 -4.28 6.54
N CYS A 2 -7.07 -3.49 6.49
CA CYS A 2 -7.18 -2.06 6.18
C CYS A 2 -7.55 -1.86 4.71
N ASP A 3 -8.28 -0.79 4.41
CA ASP A 3 -8.56 -0.37 3.03
C ASP A 3 -7.33 0.37 2.50
N TYR A 4 -6.68 -0.25 1.51
CA TYR A 4 -5.58 0.35 0.77
C TYR A 4 -6.06 0.78 -0.61
N LYS A 5 -5.66 1.97 -1.04
CA LYS A 5 -5.88 2.49 -2.40
C LYS A 5 -4.56 2.53 -3.15
N GLU A 6 -4.52 1.94 -4.33
CA GLU A 6 -3.40 2.07 -5.25
C GLU A 6 -3.41 3.49 -5.85
N VAL A 7 -2.26 4.15 -5.79
CA VAL A 7 -2.01 5.41 -6.48
C VAL A 7 -0.81 5.25 -7.39
N GLU A 8 -0.96 5.66 -8.64
CA GLU A 8 0.14 5.71 -9.59
C GLU A 8 0.75 7.11 -9.57
N HIS A 9 2.06 7.16 -9.35
CA HIS A 9 2.83 8.38 -9.39
C HIS A 9 3.25 8.69 -10.83
N LEU A 10 3.60 9.95 -11.11
CA LEU A 10 4.06 10.38 -12.44
C LEU A 10 5.30 9.61 -12.94
N CYS A 11 6.09 9.07 -12.02
CA CYS A 11 7.23 8.19 -12.31
C CYS A 11 6.83 6.75 -12.72
N GLY A 12 5.53 6.40 -12.71
CA GLY A 12 5.00 5.07 -12.98
C GLY A 12 5.02 4.13 -11.78
N HIS A 13 5.37 4.61 -10.58
CA HIS A 13 5.32 3.80 -9.37
C HIS A 13 3.91 3.67 -8.83
N LYS A 14 3.57 2.47 -8.40
CA LYS A 14 2.33 2.17 -7.71
C LYS A 14 2.59 2.12 -6.21
N SER A 15 1.96 3.03 -5.47
CA SER A 15 2.00 3.07 -4.01
C SER A 15 0.64 2.69 -3.44
N HIS A 16 0.62 2.02 -2.29
CA HIS A 16 -0.61 1.67 -1.58
C HIS A 16 -0.79 2.60 -0.38
N LEU A 17 -1.72 3.54 -0.50
CA LEU A 17 -2.07 4.45 0.59
C LEU A 17 -3.21 3.88 1.42
N VAL A 18 -3.12 4.00 2.74
CA VAL A 18 -4.22 3.58 3.62
C VAL A 18 -5.33 4.61 3.53
N TYR A 19 -6.50 4.20 3.06
CA TYR A 19 -7.70 5.01 3.00
C TYR A 19 -8.53 4.87 4.28
N ALA A 20 -8.69 3.65 4.80
CA ALA A 20 -9.32 3.41 6.09
C ALA A 20 -8.55 2.38 6.92
N TRP A 21 -8.29 2.73 8.18
CA TRP A 21 -7.70 1.83 9.14
C TRP A 21 -8.75 0.83 9.64
N CYS A 22 -8.41 -0.46 9.65
CA CYS A 22 -9.30 -1.44 10.25
C CYS A 22 -9.23 -1.42 11.78
N VAL A 23 -10.23 -2.02 12.42
CA VAL A 23 -10.37 -2.08 13.88
C VAL A 23 -9.17 -2.77 14.56
N VAL A 24 -8.50 -3.71 13.85
CA VAL A 24 -7.27 -4.35 14.35
C VAL A 24 -6.12 -3.36 14.45
N TYR A 25 -5.99 -2.46 13.47
CA TYR A 25 -4.98 -1.40 13.52
C TYR A 25 -5.27 -0.42 14.65
N GLN A 26 -6.53 -0.02 14.83
CA GLN A 26 -6.90 0.92 15.91
C GLN A 26 -6.59 0.37 17.31
N GLN A 27 -6.68 -0.95 17.50
CA GLN A 27 -6.39 -1.59 18.78
C GLN A 27 -4.89 -1.87 18.98
N SER A 28 -4.19 -2.30 17.93
CA SER A 28 -2.80 -2.78 18.04
C SER A 28 -1.75 -1.76 17.62
N HIS A 29 -2.15 -0.72 16.88
CA HIS A 29 -1.29 0.18 16.10
C HIS A 29 -0.30 -0.54 15.17
N LYS A 30 -0.53 -1.83 14.87
CA LYS A 30 0.29 -2.63 13.95
C LYS A 30 -0.34 -2.62 12.57
N ARG A 31 0.41 -2.16 11.56
CA ARG A 31 -0.04 -2.17 10.16
C ARG A 31 -0.39 -3.59 9.73
N CYS A 32 -1.56 -3.75 9.12
CA CYS A 32 -1.89 -5.01 8.46
C CYS A 32 -0.96 -5.20 7.24
N PRO A 33 -0.60 -6.44 6.90
CA PRO A 33 -0.02 -6.70 5.59
C PRO A 33 -1.03 -6.27 4.52
N PRO A 34 -0.57 -5.62 3.43
CA PRO A 34 -1.45 -5.31 2.31
C PRO A 34 -1.87 -6.62 1.63
N ASN A 35 -3.12 -6.69 1.19
CA ASN A 35 -3.64 -7.86 0.46
C ASN A 35 -3.24 -7.79 -1.00
N VAL A 36 -1.93 -7.91 -1.25
CA VAL A 36 -1.36 -7.88 -2.60
C VAL A 36 -1.27 -9.30 -3.09
N ILE A 37 -2.09 -9.65 -4.07
CA ILE A 37 -2.20 -11.03 -4.58
C ILE A 37 -1.10 -11.30 -5.62
N ILE A 38 -0.72 -10.31 -6.45
CA ILE A 38 0.41 -10.36 -7.40
C ILE A 38 0.92 -8.93 -7.60
N TRP A 39 2.24 -8.70 -7.52
CA TRP A 39 2.88 -7.41 -7.79
C TRP A 39 3.88 -7.54 -8.94
N GLU A 40 3.56 -6.97 -10.10
CA GLU A 40 4.52 -6.82 -11.20
C GLU A 40 5.31 -5.52 -11.02
N GLN A 41 6.55 -5.63 -10.54
CA GLN A 41 7.44 -4.50 -10.39
C GLN A 41 8.18 -4.26 -11.72
N SER A 42 7.62 -3.40 -12.59
CA SER A 42 8.34 -2.85 -13.73
C SER A 42 9.50 -2.00 -13.19
N GLY A 43 10.72 -2.56 -13.21
CA GLY A 43 11.90 -1.97 -12.60
C GLY A 43 12.27 -0.59 -13.16
N LYS A 44 11.78 0.47 -12.52
CA LYS A 44 12.38 1.79 -12.54
C LYS A 44 12.66 2.16 -11.10
N THR A 45 13.89 2.42 -10.73
CA THR A 45 14.27 2.81 -9.36
C THR A 45 13.86 4.27 -9.13
N CYS A 46 12.77 4.55 -8.40
CA CYS A 46 12.61 5.89 -7.81
C CYS A 46 13.45 5.93 -6.55
N SER A 47 14.43 6.83 -6.52
CA SER A 47 15.08 7.26 -5.29
C SER A 47 14.10 8.13 -4.50
N THR A 48 13.85 7.73 -3.26
CA THR A 48 13.10 8.44 -2.22
C THR A 48 13.61 9.86 -2.00
#